data_AF-A0A7Y5D9N7-F1
#
_entry.id   AF-A0A7Y5D9N7-F1
#
_cell.length_a   1.000
_cell.length_b   1.000
_cell.length_c   1.000
_cell.angle_alpha   90.00
_cell.angle_beta   90.00
_cell.angle_gamma   90.00
#
_symmetry.space_group_name_H-M   'P 1'
#
loop_
_entity.id
_entity.type
_entity.pdbx_description
1 polymer ?
#
loop_
_entity_poly.entity_id
_entity_poly.type
_entity_poly.pdbx_seq_one_letter_code
_entity_poly.pdbx_strand_id
1 'polypeptide(L)' 'MKKAAKFYLGMDVSKLWVDIAVQCVIKQSKQPMVTERFDNTTAGMKIMGKWLKNSR' A
#
# COMPACT_ATOMS: atom_id res chain seq x y z
N MET A 1 10.84 -10.31 22.39
CA MET A 1 10.15 -10.80 21.18
C MET A 1 9.76 -9.62 20.31
N LYS A 2 10.40 -9.42 19.14
CA LYS A 2 9.98 -8.37 18.19
C LYS A 2 8.57 -8.73 17.71
N LYS A 3 7.58 -7.87 18.01
CA LYS A 3 6.23 -7.98 17.45
C LYS A 3 6.39 -7.77 15.94
N ALA A 4 6.48 -8.84 15.17
CA ALA A 4 6.64 -8.76 13.73
C ALA A 4 5.37 -8.16 13.13
N ALA A 5 5.44 -6.92 12.63
CA ALA A 5 4.39 -6.36 11.80
C ALA A 5 4.35 -7.12 10.48
N LYS A 6 3.16 -7.52 10.04
CA LYS A 6 2.93 -8.09 8.71
C LYS A 6 2.24 -7.04 7.84
N PHE A 7 2.74 -6.86 6.63
CA PHE A 7 2.14 -5.96 5.66
C PHE A 7 1.56 -6.78 4.51
N TYR A 8 0.33 -6.45 4.11
CA TYR A 8 -0.36 -7.04 2.98
C TYR A 8 -0.66 -5.94 1.97
N LEU A 9 -0.46 -6.24 0.69
CA LEU A 9 -0.64 -5.30 -0.41
C LEU A 9 -1.70 -5.87 -1.37
N GLY A 10 -2.75 -5.10 -1.63
CA GLY A 10 -3.69 -5.34 -2.73
C GLY A 10 -3.44 -4.31 -3.82
N MET A 11 -3.46 -4.75 -5.08
CA MET A 11 -3.33 -3.85 -6.24
C MET A 11 -4.37 -4.25 -7.29
N ASP A 12 -5.10 -3.27 -7.80
CA ASP A 12 -5.96 -3.43 -8.98
C ASP A 12 -5.30 -2.76 -10.18
N VAL A 13 -5.00 -3.57 -11.20
CA VAL A 13 -4.35 -3.18 -12.46
C VAL A 13 -5.25 -3.42 -13.68
N SER A 14 -6.54 -3.67 -13.45
CA SER A 14 -7.52 -3.86 -14.54
C SER A 14 -7.90 -2.57 -15.26
N LYS A 15 -7.37 -1.42 -14.83
CA LYS A 15 -7.73 -0.08 -15.28
C LYS A 15 -6.50 0.69 -15.77
N LEU A 16 -6.72 1.87 -16.36
CA LEU A 16 -5.63 2.78 -16.81
C LEU A 16 -4.91 3.49 -15.65
N TRP A 17 -5.34 3.26 -14.42
CA TRP A 17 -4.72 3.73 -13.19
C TRP A 17 -4.49 2.53 -12.27
N VAL A 18 -3.67 2.73 -11.24
CA VAL A 18 -3.34 1.71 -10.25
C VAL A 18 -4.00 2.10 -8.93
N ASP A 19 -4.96 1.29 -8.48
CA ASP A 19 -5.52 1.42 -7.13
C ASP A 19 -4.71 0.47 -6.19
N ILE A 20 -4.19 1.00 -5.08
CA ILE A 20 -3.40 0.22 -4.10
C ILE A 20 -4.04 0.28 -2.73
N ALA A 21 -4.06 -0.86 -2.03
CA ALA A 21 -4.46 -0.99 -0.65
C ALA A 21 -3.33 -1.60 0.20
N VAL A 22 -3.02 -1.00 1.35
CA VAL A 22 -2.04 -1.50 2.32
C VAL A 22 -2.73 -1.81 3.63
N GLN A 23 -2.54 -3.04 4.11
CA GLN A 23 -3.04 -3.52 5.40
C GLN A 23 -1.87 -3.91 6.29
N CYS A 24 -1.70 -3.21 7.41
CA CYS A 24 -0.74 -3.58 8.45
C CYS A 24 -1.42 -4.46 9.52
N VAL A 25 -0.75 -5.53 9.95
CA VAL A 25 -1.20 -6.40 11.04
C VAL A 25 -0.12 -6.45 12.10
N ILE A 26 -0.44 -5.98 13.31
CA ILE A 26 0.47 -5.92 14.46
C ILE A 26 -0.11 -6.81 15.55
N LYS A 27 0.65 -7.81 16.03
CA LYS A 27 0.16 -8.79 17.02
C LYS A 27 -1.22 -9.38 16.66
N GLN A 28 -1.40 -9.81 15.40
CA GLN A 28 -2.66 -10.35 14.89
C GLN A 28 -3.84 -9.35 14.81
N SER A 29 -3.65 -8.10 15.23
CA SER A 29 -4.64 -7.02 15.09
C SER A 29 -4.46 -6.28 13.77
N LYS A 30 -5.52 -6.27 12.95
CA LYS A 30 -5.58 -5.48 11.70
C LYS A 30 -5.67 -4.00 12.05
N GLN A 31 -4.73 -3.21 11.55
CA GLN A 31 -4.77 -1.76 11.61
C GLN A 31 -5.72 -1.20 10.53
N PRO A 32 -6.09 0.09 10.55
CA PRO A 32 -6.82 0.68 9.45
C PRO A 32 -6.09 0.45 8.11
N MET A 33 -6.85 0.07 7.09
CA MET A 33 -6.33 -0.07 5.73
C MET A 33 -6.20 1.32 5.11
N VAL A 34 -5.09 1.56 4.41
CA VAL A 34 -4.92 2.78 3.61
C VAL A 34 -5.00 2.43 2.14
N THR A 35 -5.72 3.25 1.38
CA THR A 35 -5.93 3.05 -0.05
C THR A 35 -5.61 4.33 -0.80
N GLU A 36 -4.95 4.21 -1.95
CA GLU A 36 -4.63 5.36 -2.80
C GLU A 36 -4.63 4.97 -4.28
N ARG A 37 -5.01 5.93 -5.13
CA ARG A 37 -4.98 5.80 -6.59
C ARG A 37 -3.76 6.51 -7.16
N PHE A 38 -3.10 5.87 -8.12
CA PHE A 38 -1.97 6.45 -8.84
C PHE A 38 -2.18 6.33 -10.35
N ASP A 39 -1.68 7.30 -11.10
CA ASP A 39 -1.63 7.20 -12.56
C ASP A 39 -0.67 6.08 -12.99
N ASN A 40 -1.05 5.31 -14.02
CA ASN A 40 -0.18 4.29 -14.62
C ASN A 40 0.86 4.93 -15.56
N THR A 41 1.65 5.85 -15.00
CA THR A 41 2.75 6.53 -15.68
C THR A 41 4.02 6.41 -14.84
N THR A 42 5.19 6.63 -15.43
CA THR A 42 6.46 6.62 -14.68
C THR A 42 6.47 7.62 -13.53
N ALA A 43 5.85 8.79 -13.72
CA ALA A 43 5.70 9.79 -12.67
C ALA A 43 4.77 9.29 -11.54
N GLY A 44 3.62 8.72 -11.90
CA GLY A 44 2.67 8.13 -10.95
C GLY A 44 3.30 7.01 -10.12
N MET A 45 4.09 6.13 -10.74
CA MET A 45 4.81 5.05 -10.04
C MET A 45 5.87 5.59 -9.07
N LYS A 46 6.49 6.74 -9.36
CA LYS A 46 7.42 7.40 -8.44
C LYS A 46 6.71 7.99 -7.22
N ILE A 47 5.50 8.54 -7.41
CA ILE A 47 4.65 9.04 -6.33
C ILE A 47 4.18 7.88 -5.45
N MET A 48 3.71 6.79 -6.07
CA MET A 48 3.35 5.55 -5.39
C MET A 48 4.48 5.02 -4.50
N GLY A 49 5.71 4.96 -5.02
CA GLY A 49 6.86 4.52 -4.25
C GLY A 49 7.20 5.42 -3.06
N LYS A 50 6.96 6.73 -3.15
CA LYS A 50 7.08 7.65 -1.99
C LYS A 50 5.96 7.41 -0.98
N TRP A 51 4.73 7.26 -1.45
CA TRP A 51 3.57 7.00 -0.61
C TRP A 51 3.75 5.70 0.21
N LEU A 52 4.16 4.59 -0.42
CA LEU A 52 4.42 3.31 0.26
C LEU A 52 5.45 3.41 1.40
N LYS A 53 6.47 4.27 1.26
CA LYS A 53 7.48 4.48 2.31
C LYS A 53 6.92 5.25 3.51
N ASN A 54 5.91 6.09 3.28
CA ASN A 54 5.23 6.87 4.32
C ASN A 54 4.09 6.08 4.98
N SER A 55 3.52 5.10 4.28
CA SER A 55 2.44 4.22 4.77
C SER A 55 2.91 3.08 5.67
N ARG A 56 4.10 3.20 6.29
CA ARG A 56 4.73 2.14 7.12
C ARG A 56 4.38 2.26 8.60
#